data_AF-A0AAD4ZIN0-F1
#
_entry.id   AF-A0AAD4ZIN0-F1
#
_cell.length_a   1.000
_cell.length_b   1.000
_cell.length_c   1.000
_cell.angle_alpha   90.00
_cell.angle_beta   90.00
_cell.angle_gamma   90.00
#
_symmetry.space_group_name_H-M   'P 1'
#
loop_
_entity.id
_entity.type
_entity.pdbx_description
1 polymer ?
#
loop_
_entity_poly.entity_id
_entity_poly.type
_entity_poly.pdbx_seq_one_letter_code
_entity_poly.pdbx_strand_id
1 'polypeptide(L)'
;MVGGRKNFKVAEDDESSMSQVYFPKWIYNLLEQDQEDLRIHIEDEGDVKIARKLAIVGLWCIQCYPLDRPSMKIVVQMLERQDDKLIMPPNPFASTSN
;
A
#
# COMPACT_ATOMS: atom_id res chain seq x y z
N MET A 1 3.77 -23.85 10.31
CA MET A 1 2.64 -23.56 9.39
C MET A 1 2.36 -22.07 9.49
N VAL A 2 2.31 -21.20 8.48
CA VAL A 2 2.39 -21.25 7.00
C VAL A 2 3.18 -20.00 6.57
N GLY A 3 3.85 -20.03 5.41
CA GLY A 3 4.34 -18.80 4.78
C GLY A 3 5.39 -18.99 3.69
N GLY A 4 5.18 -19.92 2.75
CA GLY A 4 5.99 -19.96 1.53
C GLY A 4 5.80 -18.67 0.74
N ARG A 5 6.80 -17.77 0.78
CA ARG A 5 6.86 -16.59 -0.08
C ARG A 5 7.03 -17.06 -1.53
N LYS A 6 5.95 -17.06 -2.31
CA LYS A 6 6.07 -17.05 -3.77
C LYS A 6 6.44 -15.62 -4.16
N ASN A 7 7.73 -15.35 -4.27
CA ASN A 7 8.20 -14.14 -4.93
C ASN A 7 7.63 -14.18 -6.36
N PHE A 8 6.78 -13.22 -6.71
CA PHE A 8 6.35 -13.01 -8.09
C PHE A 8 7.61 -12.65 -8.87
N LYS A 9 8.23 -13.64 -9.52
CA LYS A 9 9.25 -13.40 -10.53
C LYS A 9 8.52 -12.77 -11.70
N VAL A 10 8.53 -11.43 -11.75
CA VAL A 10 8.34 -10.70 -13.01
C VAL A 10 9.38 -11.29 -13.94
N ALA A 11 8.91 -11.84 -15.06
CA ALA A 11 9.73 -12.57 -16.02
C ALA A 11 11.06 -11.84 -16.25
N GLU A 12 12.13 -12.58 -16.00
CA GLU A 12 13.51 -12.21 -16.27
C GLU A 12 13.68 -12.23 -17.80
N ASP A 13 13.13 -11.25 -18.52
CA ASP A 13 13.42 -11.04 -19.93
C ASP A 13 13.54 -9.54 -20.21
N ASP A 14 14.71 -9.18 -20.74
CA ASP A 14 15.19 -7.89 -21.25
C ASP A 14 15.87 -6.88 -20.30
N GLU A 15 17.20 -6.82 -20.50
CA GLU A 15 18.18 -5.87 -20.00
C GLU A 15 17.85 -4.41 -20.38
N SER A 16 17.59 -3.56 -19.37
CA SER A 16 18.20 -2.22 -19.19
C SER A 16 17.37 -1.36 -18.21
N SER A 17 17.77 -1.34 -16.94
CA SER A 17 17.41 -0.30 -15.95
C SER A 17 15.92 -0.02 -15.65
N MET A 18 14.98 -0.95 -15.88
CA MET A 18 13.69 -0.84 -15.19
C MET A 18 13.84 -1.36 -13.76
N SER A 19 14.18 -0.45 -12.83
CA SER A 19 14.20 -0.73 -11.40
C SER A 19 12.96 -1.54 -11.03
N GLN A 20 13.12 -2.77 -10.54
CA GLN A 20 12.00 -3.59 -10.08
C GLN A 20 11.15 -2.74 -9.12
N VAL A 21 9.95 -2.36 -9.53
CA VAL A 21 9.14 -1.40 -8.79
C VAL A 21 8.68 -2.08 -7.51
N TYR A 22 9.22 -1.65 -6.37
CA TYR A 22 8.79 -2.14 -5.08
C TYR A 22 7.35 -1.67 -4.81
N PHE A 23 6.40 -2.60 -4.91
CA PHE A 23 4.97 -2.29 -4.91
C PHE A 23 4.52 -1.43 -3.72
N PRO A 24 4.93 -1.69 -2.46
CA PRO A 24 4.57 -0.83 -1.33
C PRO A 24 5.04 0.62 -1.45
N LYS A 25 6.22 0.87 -2.03
CA LYS A 25 6.73 2.23 -2.26
C LYS A 25 5.97 2.93 -3.39
N TRP A 26 5.65 2.18 -4.44
CA TRP A 26 4.87 2.71 -5.56
C TRP A 26 3.46 3.13 -5.15
N ILE A 27 2.74 2.26 -4.43
CA ILE A 27 1.38 2.56 -3.97
C ILE A 27 1.37 3.71 -2.94
N TYR A 28 2.39 3.80 -2.07
CA TYR A 28 2.52 4.92 -1.13
C TYR A 28 2.61 6.26 -1.85
N ASN A 29 3.52 6.37 -2.82
CA ASN A 29 3.72 7.60 -3.60
C ASN A 29 2.49 7.97 -4.42
N LEU A 30 1.78 6.97 -4.96
CA LEU A 30 0.56 7.17 -5.73
C LEU A 30 -0.56 7.76 -4.86
N LEU A 31 -0.72 7.25 -3.64
CA LEU A 31 -1.70 7.74 -2.66
C LEU A 31 -1.34 9.13 -2.08
N GLU A 32 -0.05 9.40 -1.88
CA GLU A 32 0.44 10.69 -1.35
C GLU A 32 0.24 11.85 -2.34
N GLN A 33 0.36 11.56 -3.65
CA GLN A 33 0.15 12.56 -4.71
C GLN A 33 -1.32 12.84 -5.01
N ASP A 34 -2.25 12.22 -4.26
CA ASP A 34 -3.70 12.29 -4.44
C ASP A 34 -4.14 12.17 -5.91
N GLN A 35 -3.44 11.32 -6.68
CA GLN A 35 -3.87 10.97 -8.01
C GLN A 35 -5.13 10.13 -7.84
N GLU A 36 -6.30 10.76 -8.00
CA GLU A 36 -7.61 10.10 -7.97
C GLU A 36 -7.66 8.91 -8.95
N ASP A 37 -6.87 9.01 -10.01
CA ASP A 37 -6.49 7.88 -10.85
C ASP A 37 -5.36 7.09 -10.18
N LEU A 38 -5.71 6.26 -9.19
CA LEU A 38 -5.04 4.97 -9.10
C LEU A 38 -5.10 4.42 -10.53
N ARG A 39 -3.97 4.36 -11.26
CA ARG A 39 -3.90 3.87 -12.66
C ARG A 39 -4.35 2.41 -12.84
N ILE A 40 -4.97 1.85 -11.81
CA ILE A 40 -5.75 0.65 -11.75
C ILE A 40 -7.09 1.00 -12.39
N HIS A 41 -7.31 0.56 -13.62
CA HIS A 41 -8.60 0.74 -14.29
C HIS A 41 -9.66 -0.06 -13.53
N ILE A 42 -10.43 0.62 -12.70
CA ILE A 42 -11.56 0.07 -11.95
C ILE A 42 -12.80 0.75 -12.53
N GLU A 43 -13.74 -0.05 -13.02
CA GLU A 43 -14.93 0.44 -13.72
C GLU A 43 -15.94 1.10 -12.76
N ASP A 44 -15.96 0.68 -11.48
CA ASP A 44 -16.88 1.17 -10.45
C ASP A 44 -16.21 2.15 -9.47
N GLU A 45 -16.81 3.32 -9.28
CA GLU A 45 -16.30 4.37 -8.39
C GLU A 45 -16.29 3.94 -6.91
N GLY A 46 -17.21 3.06 -6.50
CA GLY A 46 -17.23 2.46 -5.17
C GLY A 46 -16.04 1.53 -4.95
N ASP A 47 -15.70 0.73 -5.95
CA ASP A 47 -14.54 -0.15 -5.91
C ASP A 47 -13.21 0.63 -5.83
N VAL A 48 -13.11 1.80 -6.47
CA VAL A 48 -11.94 2.70 -6.33
C VAL A 48 -11.76 3.14 -4.88
N LYS A 49 -12.85 3.55 -4.20
CA LYS A 49 -12.82 3.97 -2.79
C LYS A 49 -12.41 2.81 -1.89
N ILE A 50 -12.96 1.62 -2.12
CA ILE A 50 -12.59 0.40 -1.39
C ILE A 50 -11.11 0.08 -1.60
N ALA A 51 -10.62 0.10 -2.85
CA ALA A 51 -9.23 -0.17 -3.17
C ALA A 51 -8.27 0.82 -2.49
N ARG A 52 -8.59 2.12 -2.52
CA ARG A 52 -7.83 3.17 -1.82
C ARG A 52 -7.78 2.90 -0.32
N LYS A 53 -8.92 2.61 0.30
CA LYS A 53 -9.03 2.30 1.72
C LYS A 53 -8.19 1.08 2.10
N LEU A 54 -8.30 -0.01 1.35
CA LEU A 54 -7.54 -1.23 1.57
C LEU A 54 -6.03 -1.00 1.40
N ALA A 55 -5.61 -0.18 0.44
CA ALA A 55 -4.21 0.16 0.25
C ALA A 55 -3.65 0.93 1.46
N ILE A 56 -4.38 1.92 1.99
CA ILE A 56 -3.97 2.67 3.18
C ILE A 56 -3.87 1.75 4.40
N VAL A 57 -4.89 0.92 4.65
CA VAL A 57 -4.88 -0.05 5.76
C VAL A 57 -3.74 -1.07 5.60
N GLY A 58 -3.49 -1.54 4.38
CA GLY A 58 -2.38 -2.43 4.06
C GLY A 58 -1.03 -1.79 4.39
N LEU A 59 -0.83 -0.54 4.00
CA LEU A 59 0.37 0.24 4.30
C LEU A 59 0.62 0.42 5.81
N TRP A 60 -0.45 0.60 6.60
CA TRP A 60 -0.34 0.59 8.07
C TRP A 60 0.11 -0.77 8.61
N CYS A 61 -0.41 -1.87 8.05
CA CYS A 61 -0.10 -3.23 8.52
C CYS A 61 1.32 -3.69 8.20
N ILE A 62 1.93 -3.16 7.12
CA ILE A 62 3.27 -3.57 6.66
C ILE A 62 4.39 -2.63 7.10
N GLN A 63 4.14 -1.72 8.04
CA GLN A 63 5.15 -0.80 8.58
C GLN A 63 6.43 -1.53 9.00
N CYS A 64 7.59 -0.94 8.70
CA CYS A 64 8.90 -1.51 8.98
C CYS A 64 9.11 -1.72 10.49
N TYR A 65 8.70 -0.74 11.30
CA TYR A 65 8.75 -0.82 12.75
C TYR A 65 7.49 -1.50 13.28
N PRO A 66 7.62 -2.58 14.09
CA PRO A 66 6.46 -3.29 14.64
C PRO A 66 5.57 -2.41 15.53
N LEU A 67 6.16 -1.40 16.19
CA LEU A 67 5.44 -0.48 17.08
C LEU A 67 4.49 0.46 16.33
N ASP A 68 4.74 0.70 15.05
CA ASP A 68 3.91 1.58 14.21
C ASP A 68 2.73 0.82 13.57
N ARG A 69 2.71 -0.52 13.70
CA ARG A 69 1.61 -1.34 13.18
C ARG A 69 0.41 -1.23 14.10
N PRO A 70 -0.80 -0.95 13.58
CA PRO A 70 -2.00 -0.94 14.39
C PRO A 70 -2.34 -2.35 14.91
N SER A 71 -2.98 -2.41 16.08
CA SER A 71 -3.59 -3.66 16.54
C SER A 71 -4.74 -4.08 15.61
N MET A 72 -5.08 -5.36 15.58
CA MET A 72 -6.18 -5.87 14.75
C MET A 72 -7.53 -5.18 15.06
N LYS A 73 -7.75 -4.79 16.33
CA LYS A 73 -8.93 -4.01 16.72
C LYS A 73 -9.01 -2.68 15.98
N ILE A 74 -7.89 -1.97 15.85
CA ILE A 74 -7.81 -0.70 15.11
C ILE A 74 -7.97 -0.96 13.61
N VAL A 75 -7.34 -2.01 13.07
CA VAL A 75 -7.49 -2.39 11.65
C VAL A 75 -8.96 -2.63 11.29
N VAL A 76 -9.70 -3.39 12.11
CA VAL A 76 -11.13 -3.63 11.90
C VAL A 76 -11.92 -2.32 11.96
N GLN A 77 -11.64 -1.45 12.94
CA GLN A 77 -12.27 -0.13 13.02
C GLN A 77 -11.99 0.73 11.77
N MET A 78 -10.77 0.68 11.22
CA MET A 78 -10.44 1.39 9.98
C MET A 78 -11.23 0.85 8.80
N LEU A 79 -11.44 -0.47 8.73
CA LEU A 79 -12.19 -1.14 7.66
C LEU A 79 -13.71 -0.89 7.77
N GLU A 80 -14.26 -0.77 8.97
CA GLU A 80 -15.70 -0.58 9.21
C GLU A 80 -16.17 0.87 9.07
N ARG A 81 -15.27 1.87 9.17
CA ARG A 81 -15.61 3.29 9.00
C ARG A 81 -16.26 3.54 7.63
N GLN A 82 -17.39 4.24 7.59
CA GLN A 82 -18.02 4.61 6.32
C GLN A 82 -17.25 5.71 5.57
N ASP A 83 -16.46 6.49 6.30
CA ASP A 83 -15.69 7.59 5.72
C ASP A 83 -14.36 7.09 5.14
N ASP A 84 -14.08 7.44 3.89
CA ASP A 84 -12.82 7.09 3.20
C ASP A 84 -11.64 7.98 3.61
N LYS A 85 -11.82 8.85 4.62
CA LYS A 85 -10.81 9.78 5.13
C LYS A 85 -9.87 9.09 6.12
N LEU A 86 -9.17 8.06 5.65
CA LEU A 86 -8.06 7.47 6.40
C LEU A 86 -6.80 8.32 6.23
N ILE A 87 -6.08 8.52 7.32
CA ILE A 87 -4.79 9.22 7.32
C ILE A 87 -3.71 8.27 6.77
N MET A 88 -2.87 8.78 5.87
CA MET A 88 -1.73 8.02 5.36
C MET A 88 -0.77 7.66 6.50
N PRO A 89 -0.24 6.42 6.51
CA PRO A 89 0.76 6.05 7.50
C PRO A 89 2.06 6.83 7.29
N PRO A 90 2.93 6.89 8.31
CA PRO A 90 4.28 7.44 8.15
C PRO A 90 5.00 6.74 6.99
N ASN A 91 5.76 7.50 6.19
CA ASN A 91 6.46 6.99 5.03
C ASN A 91 7.56 6.01 5.48
N PRO A 92 7.39 4.69 5.25
CA PRO A 92 8.38 3.72 5.68
C PRO A 92 9.62 3.70 4.76
N PHE A 93 9.61 4.50 3.69
CA PHE A 93 10.65 4.62 2.67
C PHE A 93 11.37 5.97 2.67
N ALA A 94 10.96 6.89 3.53
CA ALA A 94 11.68 8.15 3.70
C ALA A 94 13.05 7.83 4.30
N SER A 95 14.11 8.17 3.58
CA SER A 95 15.46 8.15 4.14
C SER A 95 15.54 9.16 5.26
N THR A 96 15.80 8.71 6.49
CA THR A 96 16.14 9.58 7.61
C THR A 96 17.40 10.35 7.22
N SER A 97 17.28 11.62 6.83
CA SER A 97 18.44 12.50 6.80
C SER A 97 18.70 12.92 8.25
N ASN A 98 19.79 12.41 8.83
CA ASN A 98 20.33 12.94 10.09
C ASN A 98 20.91 14.33 9.89
#